data_AF-A0A955PIF4-F1
#
_entry.id   AF-A0A955PIF4-F1
#
_cell.length_a   1.000
_cell.length_b   1.000
_cell.length_c   1.000
_cell.angle_alpha   90.00
_cell.angle_beta   90.00
_cell.angle_gamma   90.00
#
_symmetry.space_group_name_H-M   'P 1'
#
loop_
_entity.id
_entity.type
_entity.pdbx_description
1 polymer ?
#
loop_
_entity_poly.entity_id
_entity_poly.type
_entity_poly.pdbx_seq_one_letter_code
_entity_poly.pdbx_strand_id
1 'polypeptide(L)'
;MAEKVGVGLVGFGVVGTGMVSCLLKNSEQIDARSGIPVVMKTIADLDITTPRSVDTTGIRLTQNIDDILNDPEIDVVVELVGGTDFAYNLIVKILEAGKDVVTANKALLAYRGQELFELAEEKGRLLLFEAAVGGGIPIIQALRNGICSTEVESIYGILNGTANYILTRMEEA
;
A
#
# COMPACT_ATOMS: atom_id res chain seq x y z
N MET A 1 16.37 -19.19 0.82
CA MET A 1 15.71 -17.91 0.48
C MET A 1 14.31 -18.25 0.02
N ALA A 2 13.31 -17.40 0.26
CA ALA A 2 11.97 -17.62 -0.27
C ALA A 2 12.01 -17.68 -1.81
N GLU A 3 11.20 -18.54 -2.42
CA GLU A 3 11.17 -18.74 -3.88
C GLU A 3 10.32 -17.68 -4.61
N LYS A 4 9.41 -17.04 -3.90
CA LYS A 4 8.52 -15.96 -4.35
C LYS A 4 8.01 -15.17 -3.14
N VAL A 5 7.48 -13.97 -3.37
CA VAL A 5 6.72 -13.17 -2.41
C VAL A 5 5.27 -13.11 -2.87
N GLY A 6 4.35 -13.63 -2.06
CA GLY A 6 2.92 -13.55 -2.34
C GLY A 6 2.29 -12.27 -1.79
N VAL A 7 1.47 -11.64 -2.62
CA VAL A 7 0.80 -10.38 -2.32
C VAL A 7 -0.71 -10.58 -2.22
N GLY A 8 -1.28 -10.15 -1.09
CA GLY A 8 -2.71 -9.94 -0.90
C GLY A 8 -3.06 -8.47 -1.07
N LEU A 9 -4.20 -8.16 -1.67
CA LEU A 9 -4.72 -6.80 -1.80
C LEU A 9 -6.06 -6.69 -1.08
N VAL A 10 -6.27 -5.62 -0.30
CA VAL A 10 -7.56 -5.28 0.31
C VAL A 10 -7.97 -3.90 -0.17
N GLY A 11 -9.10 -3.81 -0.88
CA GLY A 11 -9.55 -2.59 -1.54
C GLY A 11 -9.15 -2.55 -3.02
N PHE A 12 -10.11 -2.86 -3.89
CA PHE A 12 -9.95 -2.97 -5.33
C PHE A 12 -10.64 -1.83 -6.10
N GLY A 13 -10.50 -0.62 -5.58
CA GLY A 13 -10.91 0.62 -6.24
C GLY A 13 -9.93 1.11 -7.30
N VAL A 14 -9.90 2.42 -7.54
CA VAL A 14 -9.03 3.05 -8.57
C VAL A 14 -7.55 2.76 -8.33
N VAL A 15 -7.06 2.97 -7.10
CA VAL A 15 -5.66 2.76 -6.76
C VAL A 15 -5.30 1.27 -6.81
N GLY A 16 -6.15 0.40 -6.26
CA GLY A 16 -5.96 -1.06 -6.31
C GLY A 16 -5.90 -1.59 -7.74
N THR A 17 -6.80 -1.14 -8.61
CA THR A 17 -6.81 -1.50 -10.04
C THR A 17 -5.50 -1.06 -10.73
N GLY A 18 -5.07 0.19 -10.48
CA GLY A 18 -3.82 0.71 -11.04
C GLY A 18 -2.59 -0.05 -10.53
N MET A 19 -2.58 -0.43 -9.26
CA MET A 19 -1.51 -1.21 -8.64
C MET A 19 -1.40 -2.61 -9.25
N VAL A 20 -2.51 -3.34 -9.35
CA VAL A 20 -2.54 -4.68 -9.98
C VAL A 20 -2.09 -4.58 -11.44
N SER A 21 -2.59 -3.59 -12.17
CA SER A 21 -2.18 -3.36 -13.57
C SER A 21 -0.67 -3.09 -13.70
N CYS A 22 -0.10 -2.25 -12.83
CA CYS A 22 1.33 -1.99 -12.82
C CYS A 22 2.15 -3.22 -12.43
N LEU A 23 1.71 -4.00 -11.44
CA LEU A 23 2.42 -5.19 -10.99
C LEU A 23 2.46 -6.25 -12.11
N LEU A 24 1.33 -6.51 -12.78
CA LEU A 24 1.26 -7.49 -13.86
C LEU A 24 2.04 -7.04 -15.10
N LYS A 25 1.93 -5.75 -15.47
CA LYS A 25 2.61 -5.22 -16.66
C LYS A 25 4.13 -5.17 -16.51
N ASN A 26 4.63 -4.98 -15.29
CA ASN A 26 6.06 -4.78 -15.03
C ASN A 26 6.69 -5.93 -14.23
N SER A 27 6.05 -7.10 -14.17
CA SER A 27 6.50 -8.24 -13.34
C SER A 27 7.97 -8.59 -13.56
N GLU A 28 8.41 -8.76 -14.80
CA GLU A 28 9.81 -9.08 -15.13
C GLU A 28 10.80 -8.05 -14.56
N GLN A 29 10.48 -6.76 -14.64
CA GLN A 29 11.34 -5.69 -14.13
C GLN A 29 11.32 -5.63 -12.60
N ILE A 30 10.15 -5.88 -12.00
CA ILE A 30 9.99 -5.93 -10.55
C ILE A 30 10.80 -7.10 -10.01
N ASP A 31 10.62 -8.30 -10.56
CA ASP A 31 11.32 -9.53 -10.17
C ASP A 31 12.84 -9.39 -10.29
N ALA A 32 13.32 -8.78 -11.38
CA ALA A 32 14.75 -8.53 -11.58
C ALA A 32 15.32 -7.53 -10.55
N ARG A 33 14.53 -6.55 -10.11
CA ARG A 33 14.97 -5.52 -9.14
C ARG A 33 14.83 -5.96 -7.68
N SER A 34 13.78 -6.71 -7.35
CA SER A 34 13.58 -7.30 -6.03
C SER A 34 14.50 -8.50 -5.80
N GLY A 35 14.96 -9.15 -6.87
CA GLY A 35 15.70 -10.41 -6.83
C GLY A 35 14.83 -11.62 -6.50
N ILE A 36 13.50 -11.45 -6.45
CA ILE A 36 12.53 -12.49 -6.10
C ILE A 36 11.18 -12.23 -6.79
N PRO A 37 10.51 -13.25 -7.35
CA PRO A 37 9.21 -13.08 -7.98
C PRO A 37 8.15 -12.48 -7.04
N VAL A 38 7.45 -11.44 -7.49
CA VAL A 38 6.34 -10.81 -6.73
C VAL A 38 4.99 -11.17 -7.36
N VAL A 39 4.20 -11.97 -6.67
CA VAL A 39 3.00 -12.61 -7.24
C VAL A 39 1.72 -12.13 -6.54
N MET A 40 0.80 -11.53 -7.30
CA MET A 40 -0.54 -11.21 -6.83
C MET A 40 -1.36 -12.49 -6.68
N LYS A 41 -1.79 -12.80 -5.45
CA LYS A 41 -2.46 -14.05 -5.10
C LYS A 41 -3.96 -13.88 -4.92
N THR A 42 -4.33 -12.92 -4.06
CA THR A 42 -5.70 -12.74 -3.62
C THR A 42 -6.04 -11.26 -3.51
N ILE A 43 -7.20 -10.87 -4.04
CA ILE A 43 -7.77 -9.54 -3.92
C ILE A 43 -9.08 -9.67 -3.14
N ALA A 44 -9.16 -8.98 -2.01
CA ALA A 44 -10.34 -8.84 -1.19
C ALA A 44 -10.99 -7.48 -1.41
N ASP A 45 -12.26 -7.47 -1.82
CA ASP A 45 -13.08 -6.25 -1.95
C ASP A 45 -14.55 -6.56 -1.69
N LEU A 46 -15.34 -5.55 -1.31
CA LEU A 46 -16.80 -5.72 -1.17
C LEU A 46 -17.47 -5.95 -2.53
N ASP A 47 -16.92 -5.36 -3.59
CA ASP A 47 -17.39 -5.44 -4.97
C ASP A 47 -16.35 -6.14 -5.86
N ILE A 48 -16.57 -7.44 -6.05
CA ILE A 48 -15.73 -8.30 -6.92
C ILE A 48 -16.37 -8.56 -8.28
N THR A 49 -17.55 -8.00 -8.56
CA THR A 49 -18.33 -8.30 -9.77
C THR A 49 -18.26 -7.16 -10.78
N THR A 50 -18.13 -5.92 -10.32
CA THR A 50 -18.01 -4.78 -11.22
C THR A 50 -16.70 -4.89 -12.03
N PRO A 51 -16.77 -4.82 -13.37
CA PRO A 51 -15.59 -4.93 -14.21
C PRO A 51 -14.54 -3.87 -13.85
N ARG A 52 -13.28 -4.29 -13.74
CA ARG A 52 -12.11 -3.42 -13.62
C ARG A 52 -11.31 -3.47 -14.92
N SER A 53 -10.56 -2.41 -15.20
CA SER A 53 -9.72 -2.30 -16.42
C SER A 53 -8.41 -3.09 -16.31
N VAL A 54 -8.42 -4.25 -15.66
CA VAL A 54 -7.26 -5.11 -15.46
C VAL A 54 -7.69 -6.57 -15.53
N ASP A 55 -6.91 -7.40 -16.19
CA ASP A 55 -7.14 -8.84 -16.25
C ASP A 55 -6.74 -9.47 -14.91
N THR A 56 -7.71 -10.05 -14.21
CA THR A 56 -7.51 -10.76 -12.94
C THR A 56 -7.50 -12.28 -13.11
N THR A 57 -7.35 -12.78 -14.34
CA THR A 57 -7.27 -14.22 -14.61
C THR A 57 -6.12 -14.84 -13.80
N GLY A 58 -6.43 -15.88 -13.02
CA GLY A 58 -5.47 -16.55 -12.14
C GLY A 58 -5.27 -15.88 -10.78
N ILE A 59 -5.93 -14.75 -10.50
CA ILE A 59 -5.95 -14.10 -9.18
C ILE A 59 -7.27 -14.42 -8.50
N ARG A 60 -7.21 -14.83 -7.22
CA ARG A 60 -8.42 -15.11 -6.44
C ARG A 60 -9.10 -13.81 -6.04
N LEU A 61 -10.36 -13.62 -6.44
CA LEU A 61 -11.21 -12.54 -5.92
C LEU A 61 -12.07 -13.07 -4.78
N THR A 62 -12.17 -12.31 -3.69
CA THR A 62 -12.97 -12.70 -2.52
C THR A 62 -13.60 -11.48 -1.84
N GLN A 63 -14.68 -11.72 -1.10
CA GLN A 63 -15.27 -10.74 -0.17
C GLN A 63 -14.85 -11.00 1.27
N ASN A 64 -14.11 -12.09 1.54
CA ASN A 64 -13.67 -12.49 2.87
C ASN A 64 -12.19 -12.21 3.07
N ILE A 65 -11.85 -11.35 4.03
CA ILE A 65 -10.46 -11.03 4.37
C ILE A 65 -9.69 -12.23 4.96
N ASP A 66 -10.39 -13.17 5.59
CA ASP A 66 -9.77 -14.35 6.22
C ASP A 66 -9.08 -15.25 5.19
N ASP A 67 -9.49 -15.15 3.92
CA ASP A 67 -8.82 -15.80 2.79
C ASP A 67 -7.42 -15.25 2.52
N ILE A 68 -7.16 -14.00 2.90
CA ILE A 68 -5.82 -13.39 2.85
C ILE A 68 -5.08 -13.72 4.14
N LEU A 69 -5.71 -13.49 5.29
CA LEU A 69 -5.06 -13.64 6.61
C LEU A 69 -4.56 -15.07 6.86
N ASN A 70 -5.32 -16.07 6.43
CA ASN A 70 -5.01 -17.48 6.67
C ASN A 70 -4.23 -18.14 5.52
N ASP A 71 -3.98 -17.46 4.41
CA ASP A 71 -3.17 -18.01 3.31
C ASP A 71 -1.67 -17.93 3.68
N PRO A 72 -0.99 -19.06 3.90
CA PRO A 72 0.44 -19.06 4.23
C PRO A 72 1.32 -18.68 3.04
N GLU A 73 0.78 -18.65 1.82
CA GLU A 73 1.50 -18.19 0.63
C GLU A 73 1.38 -16.67 0.41
N ILE A 74 0.75 -15.92 1.33
CA ILE A 74 0.72 -14.46 1.29
C ILE A 74 1.63 -13.91 2.38
N ASP A 75 2.69 -13.23 1.96
CA ASP A 75 3.70 -12.64 2.83
C ASP A 75 3.38 -11.17 3.14
N VAL A 76 2.88 -10.45 2.14
CA VAL A 76 2.64 -9.00 2.18
C VAL A 76 1.18 -8.71 1.83
N VAL A 77 0.56 -7.80 2.59
CA VAL A 77 -0.79 -7.31 2.31
C VAL A 77 -0.76 -5.83 2.01
N VAL A 78 -1.43 -5.44 0.93
CA VAL A 78 -1.60 -4.06 0.50
C VAL A 78 -3.00 -3.59 0.90
N GLU A 79 -3.09 -2.57 1.75
CA GLU A 79 -4.35 -2.00 2.24
C GLU A 79 -4.67 -0.68 1.53
N LEU A 80 -5.84 -0.64 0.87
CA LEU A 80 -6.35 0.49 0.08
C LEU A 80 -7.86 0.73 0.28
N VAL A 81 -8.41 0.36 1.43
CA VAL A 81 -9.85 0.49 1.74
C VAL A 81 -10.20 1.93 2.12
N GLY A 82 -9.28 2.61 2.80
CA GLY A 82 -9.52 3.94 3.34
C GLY A 82 -10.36 3.93 4.63
N GLY A 83 -10.63 5.12 5.17
CA GLY A 83 -11.24 5.29 6.49
C GLY A 83 -10.24 5.07 7.64
N THR A 84 -10.69 5.23 8.89
CA THR A 84 -9.80 5.19 10.06
C THR A 84 -10.02 3.92 10.88
N ASP A 85 -11.17 3.76 11.53
CA ASP A 85 -11.37 2.69 12.51
C ASP A 85 -11.41 1.29 11.88
N PHE A 86 -12.07 1.15 10.73
CA PHE A 86 -12.11 -0.13 10.02
C PHE A 86 -10.70 -0.53 9.54
N ALA A 87 -10.01 0.39 8.87
CA ALA A 87 -8.67 0.15 8.35
C ALA A 87 -7.65 -0.10 9.46
N TYR A 88 -7.76 0.58 10.61
CA TYR A 88 -6.95 0.30 11.79
C TYR A 88 -7.09 -1.16 12.23
N ASN A 89 -8.32 -1.60 12.49
CA ASN A 89 -8.60 -2.97 12.96
C ASN A 89 -8.16 -4.02 11.93
N LEU A 90 -8.29 -3.69 10.64
CA LEU A 90 -7.80 -4.53 9.55
C LEU A 90 -6.27 -4.69 9.59
N ILE A 91 -5.52 -3.59 9.67
CA ILE A 91 -4.05 -3.63 9.73
C ILE A 91 -3.56 -4.38 10.97
N VAL A 92 -4.20 -4.17 12.13
CA VAL A 92 -3.90 -4.94 13.35
C VAL A 92 -4.00 -6.44 13.09
N LYS A 93 -5.13 -6.91 12.53
CA LYS A 93 -5.33 -8.34 12.23
C LYS A 93 -4.29 -8.88 11.24
N ILE A 94 -3.89 -8.08 10.24
CA ILE A 94 -2.89 -8.49 9.26
C ILE A 94 -1.51 -8.67 9.93
N LEU A 95 -1.11 -7.71 10.77
CA LEU A 95 0.16 -7.77 11.50
C LEU A 95 0.17 -8.94 12.50
N GLU A 96 -0.95 -9.17 13.20
CA GLU A 96 -1.14 -10.31 14.10
C GLU A 96 -1.09 -11.66 13.36
N ALA A 97 -1.53 -11.70 12.11
CA ALA A 97 -1.41 -12.87 11.23
C ALA A 97 0.02 -13.08 10.70
N GLY A 98 1.00 -12.26 11.12
CA GLY A 98 2.41 -12.42 10.77
C GLY A 98 2.75 -11.95 9.36
N LYS A 99 1.96 -11.04 8.78
CA LYS A 99 2.17 -10.50 7.43
C LYS A 99 2.65 -9.05 7.47
N ASP A 100 3.47 -8.68 6.50
CA ASP A 100 3.88 -7.28 6.31
C ASP A 100 2.75 -6.48 5.66
N VAL A 101 2.71 -5.17 5.92
CA VAL A 101 1.66 -4.28 5.45
C VAL A 101 2.22 -3.13 4.63
N VAL A 102 1.60 -2.87 3.49
CA VAL A 102 1.79 -1.64 2.69
C VAL A 102 0.47 -0.90 2.62
N THR A 103 0.42 0.38 2.94
CA THR A 103 -0.83 1.19 2.91
C THR A 103 -0.62 2.53 2.21
N ALA A 104 -1.70 3.08 1.63
CA ALA A 104 -1.76 4.45 1.14
C ALA A 104 -2.66 5.36 2.02
N ASN A 105 -3.08 4.89 3.20
CA ASN A 105 -4.09 5.53 4.01
C ASN A 105 -3.53 6.66 4.89
N LYS A 106 -3.39 7.84 4.29
CA LYS A 106 -2.88 9.04 4.97
C LYS A 106 -3.64 9.45 6.23
N ALA A 107 -4.97 9.29 6.25
CA ALA A 107 -5.80 9.71 7.37
C ALA A 107 -5.57 8.80 8.58
N LEU A 108 -5.57 7.49 8.35
CA LEU A 108 -5.27 6.50 9.39
C LEU A 108 -3.89 6.74 10.01
N LEU A 109 -2.86 6.90 9.17
CA LEU A 109 -1.50 7.10 9.64
C LEU A 109 -1.35 8.39 10.45
N ALA A 110 -2.03 9.47 10.05
CA ALA A 110 -2.00 10.74 10.77
C ALA A 110 -2.63 10.66 12.17
N TYR A 111 -3.72 9.89 12.33
CA TYR A 111 -4.43 9.81 13.62
C TYR A 111 -3.93 8.68 14.52
N ARG A 112 -3.56 7.53 13.95
CA ARG A 112 -3.27 6.28 14.68
C ARG A 112 -2.05 5.53 14.17
N GLY A 113 -1.20 6.17 13.36
CA GLY A 113 -0.03 5.53 12.78
C GLY A 113 0.96 5.03 13.84
N GLN A 114 1.17 5.80 14.92
CA GLN A 114 2.12 5.42 15.98
C GLN A 114 1.79 4.05 16.59
N GLU A 115 0.53 3.83 16.97
CA GLU A 115 0.07 2.55 17.53
C GLU A 115 0.33 1.38 16.56
N LEU A 116 0.15 1.60 15.26
CA LEU A 116 0.37 0.58 14.23
C LEU A 116 1.87 0.30 14.00
N PHE A 117 2.73 1.32 14.07
CA PHE A 117 4.18 1.13 13.96
C PHE A 117 4.75 0.37 15.16
N GLU A 118 4.31 0.72 16.37
CA GLU A 118 4.69 0.02 17.60
C GLU A 118 4.25 -1.45 17.56
N LEU A 119 3.01 -1.73 17.10
CA LEU A 119 2.53 -3.09 16.91
C LEU A 119 3.33 -3.85 15.85
N ALA A 120 3.65 -3.21 14.72
CA ALA A 120 4.44 -3.84 13.67
C ALA A 120 5.83 -4.23 14.20
N GLU A 121 6.47 -3.35 14.98
CA GLU A 121 7.75 -3.63 15.65
C GLU A 121 7.63 -4.80 16.65
N GLU A 122 6.60 -4.81 17.50
CA GLU A 122 6.33 -5.90 18.46
C GLU A 122 6.19 -7.26 17.75
N LYS A 123 5.49 -7.30 16.62
CA LYS A 123 5.30 -8.52 15.82
C LYS A 123 6.48 -8.83 14.90
N GLY A 124 7.52 -8.01 14.89
CA GLY A 124 8.66 -8.14 13.97
C GLY A 124 8.23 -8.13 12.51
N ARG A 125 7.27 -7.26 12.18
CA ARG A 125 6.67 -7.04 10.86
C ARG A 125 6.96 -5.63 10.36
N LEU A 126 6.78 -5.42 9.06
CA LEU A 126 6.95 -4.12 8.43
C LEU A 126 5.59 -3.45 8.16
N LEU A 127 5.53 -2.14 8.39
CA LEU A 127 4.45 -1.26 7.93
C LEU A 127 5.05 -0.15 7.05
N LEU A 128 4.75 -0.18 5.75
CA LEU A 128 5.27 0.75 4.75
C LEU A 128 4.15 1.62 4.16
N PHE A 129 4.45 2.87 3.85
CA PHE A 129 3.40 3.87 3.57
C PHE A 129 3.78 4.97 2.56
N GLU A 130 4.70 4.70 1.64
CA GLU A 130 5.16 5.70 0.65
C GLU A 130 4.00 6.38 -0.08
N ALA A 131 3.03 5.60 -0.57
CA ALA A 131 1.89 6.10 -1.34
C ALA A 131 0.93 7.02 -0.54
N ALA A 132 1.08 7.10 0.79
CA ALA A 132 0.27 8.00 1.62
C ALA A 132 0.72 9.48 1.51
N VAL A 133 1.95 9.75 1.06
CA VAL A 133 2.55 11.10 1.03
C VAL A 133 3.13 11.37 -0.35
N GLY A 134 2.73 12.47 -1.00
CA GLY A 134 3.32 12.86 -2.29
C GLY A 134 2.94 11.95 -3.48
N GLY A 135 2.04 10.98 -3.28
CA GLY A 135 1.54 10.09 -4.34
C GLY A 135 2.64 9.21 -4.91
N GLY A 136 3.09 9.51 -6.13
CA GLY A 136 4.16 8.77 -6.82
C GLY A 136 5.57 9.30 -6.54
N ILE A 137 5.72 10.38 -5.76
CA ILE A 137 7.02 10.96 -5.42
C ILE A 137 7.61 10.15 -4.24
N PRO A 138 8.83 9.59 -4.35
CA PRO A 138 9.42 8.72 -3.33
C PRO A 138 10.01 9.52 -2.15
N ILE A 139 9.17 10.28 -1.44
CA ILE A 139 9.59 11.22 -0.39
C ILE A 139 10.00 10.46 0.88
N ILE A 140 9.23 9.46 1.30
CA ILE A 140 9.51 8.69 2.52
C ILE A 140 10.83 7.94 2.36
N GLN A 141 11.07 7.28 1.22
CA GLN A 141 12.33 6.62 0.93
C GLN A 141 13.51 7.60 0.89
N ALA A 142 13.34 8.77 0.27
CA ALA A 142 14.37 9.79 0.24
C ALA A 142 14.76 10.25 1.66
N LEU A 143 13.77 10.50 2.52
CA LEU A 143 14.00 10.89 3.92
C LEU A 143 14.63 9.77 4.74
N ARG A 144 14.12 8.53 4.65
CA ARG A 144 14.58 7.40 5.47
C ARG A 144 15.95 6.87 5.06
N ASN A 145 16.27 6.89 3.78
CA ASN A 145 17.48 6.23 3.25
C ASN A 145 18.45 7.20 2.58
N GLY A 146 17.94 8.21 1.86
CA GLY A 146 18.76 9.11 1.06
C GLY A 146 19.51 10.16 1.89
N ILE A 147 18.87 10.66 2.95
CA ILE A 147 19.42 11.72 3.81
C ILE A 147 19.45 11.34 5.30
N CYS A 148 19.50 10.04 5.60
CA CYS A 148 19.48 9.52 6.97
C CYS A 148 20.66 9.98 7.86
N SER A 149 21.74 10.47 7.26
CA SER A 149 22.91 11.01 7.94
C SER A 149 22.88 12.52 8.14
N THR A 150 21.81 13.18 7.69
CA THR A 150 21.66 14.64 7.70
C THR A 150 20.54 15.06 8.62
N GLU A 151 20.75 16.12 9.39
CA GLU A 151 19.70 16.78 10.15
C GLU A 151 18.83 17.64 9.23
N VAL A 152 17.52 17.34 9.18
CA VAL A 152 16.57 18.07 8.35
C VAL A 152 16.01 19.24 9.14
N GLU A 153 16.44 20.45 8.82
CA GLU A 153 15.96 21.67 9.50
C GLU A 153 14.52 22.03 9.12
N SER A 154 14.12 21.81 7.86
CA SER A 154 12.80 22.16 7.37
C SER A 154 12.40 21.39 6.11
N ILE A 155 11.09 21.20 5.92
CA ILE A 155 10.49 20.60 4.72
C ILE A 155 9.34 21.49 4.25
N TYR A 156 9.41 21.91 2.99
CA TYR A 156 8.36 22.67 2.33
C TYR A 156 7.86 21.90 1.12
N GLY A 157 6.54 21.85 0.91
CA GLY A 157 5.99 21.12 -0.23
C GLY A 157 4.51 21.40 -0.47
N ILE A 158 4.12 21.34 -1.74
CA ILE A 158 2.73 21.36 -2.19
C ILE A 158 2.28 19.91 -2.34
N LEU A 159 1.52 19.42 -1.37
CA LEU A 159 1.17 18.00 -1.26
C LEU A 159 -0.31 17.71 -1.60
N ASN A 160 -1.07 18.72 -2.04
CA ASN A 160 -2.46 18.57 -2.43
C ASN A 160 -2.69 19.11 -3.85
N GLY A 161 -2.88 18.19 -4.80
CA GLY A 161 -3.08 18.54 -6.21
C GLY A 161 -4.35 19.33 -6.47
N THR A 162 -5.46 19.03 -5.78
CA THR A 162 -6.75 19.72 -5.98
C THR A 162 -6.68 21.18 -5.55
N ALA A 163 -6.16 21.44 -4.35
CA ALA A 163 -5.98 22.80 -3.84
C ALA A 163 -5.01 23.57 -4.72
N ASN A 164 -3.88 22.96 -5.10
CA ASN A 164 -2.92 23.60 -5.99
C ASN A 164 -3.54 23.94 -7.35
N TYR A 165 -4.28 23.02 -7.95
CA TYR A 165 -4.97 23.27 -9.22
C TYR A 165 -5.95 24.45 -9.12
N ILE A 166 -6.74 24.53 -8.04
CA ILE A 166 -7.66 25.66 -7.81
C ILE A 166 -6.88 26.98 -7.69
N LEU A 167 -5.81 27.00 -6.89
CA LEU A 167 -4.99 28.20 -6.72
C LEU A 167 -4.35 28.65 -8.04
N THR A 168 -3.81 27.72 -8.82
CA THR A 168 -3.26 28.02 -10.16
C THR A 168 -4.33 28.58 -11.09
N ARG A 169 -5.55 28.01 -11.10
CA ARG A 169 -6.66 28.54 -11.90
C ARG A 169 -7.12 29.93 -11.46
N MET A 170 -7.00 30.26 -10.18
CA MET A 170 -7.29 31.61 -9.66
C MET A 170 -6.22 32.63 -10.04
N GLU A 171 -4.96 32.21 -10.09
CA GLU A 171 -3.83 33.07 -10.49
C GLU A 171 -3.79 33.33 -12.00
N GLU A 172 -4.16 32.33 -12.82
CA GLU A 172 -4.17 32.42 -14.28
C GLU A 172 -5.41 33.15 -14.86
N ALA A 173 -6.38 33.53 -14.02
CA ALA A 173 -7.64 34.18 -14.41
C ALA A 173 -7.52 35.72 -14.43
#